data_AF-A0A401K9G2-F1
#
_entry.id   AF-A0A401K9G2-F1
#
_cell.length_a   1.000
_cell.length_b   1.000
_cell.length_c   1.000
_cell.angle_alpha   90.00
_cell.angle_beta   90.00
_cell.angle_gamma   90.00
#
_symmetry.space_group_name_H-M   'P 1'
#
loop_
_entity.id
_entity.type
_entity.pdbx_description
1 polymer ?
#
loop_
_entity_poly.entity_id
_entity_poly.type
_entity_poly.pdbx_seq_one_letter_code
_entity_poly.pdbx_strand_id
1 'polypeptide(L)'
;MSSLLDWIEKHPALAAWVQAVAIIVAIAGTWLAGWLLQRTERRMERRTLAKAVSEIAMAAEELVRRVISELPDKQAVSAIATGERSFDIRAIDELEAAIAAIQLHNLSTPELVRDVIALLANIRQLREQLANAIATHHRMDAAHFSEFLDTLTKVHAVITKISVSIATHVSQI
;
A
#
# COMPACT_ATOMS: atom_id res chain seq x y z
N MET A 1 21.49 -10.66 -17.72
CA MET A 1 21.09 -10.41 -16.32
C MET A 1 21.62 -9.07 -15.78
N SER A 2 22.02 -8.13 -16.65
CA SER A 2 22.68 -6.88 -16.24
C SER A 2 21.77 -5.66 -16.24
N SER A 3 20.54 -5.77 -16.75
CA SER A 3 19.65 -4.61 -16.96
C SER A 3 18.96 -4.09 -15.70
N LEU A 4 18.77 -4.93 -14.68
CA LEU A 4 18.07 -4.58 -13.45
C LEU A 4 18.96 -3.77 -12.50
N LEU A 5 20.23 -4.16 -12.38
CA LEU A 5 21.23 -3.44 -11.59
C LEU A 5 21.60 -2.09 -12.24
N ASP A 6 21.81 -2.06 -13.56
CA ASP A 6 22.06 -0.80 -14.31
C ASP A 6 20.88 0.19 -14.26
N TRP A 7 19.65 -0.31 -14.13
CA TRP A 7 18.44 0.50 -14.01
C TRP A 7 18.26 1.04 -12.59
N ILE A 8 18.55 0.24 -11.56
CA ILE A 8 18.55 0.65 -10.14
C ILE A 8 19.61 1.72 -9.86
N GLU A 9 20.80 1.60 -10.47
CA GLU A 9 21.90 2.57 -10.32
C GLU A 9 21.56 3.96 -10.91
N LYS A 10 20.71 4.01 -11.95
CA LYS A 10 20.29 5.28 -12.59
C LYS A 10 19.14 5.99 -11.88
N HIS A 11 18.41 5.31 -10.98
CA HIS A 11 17.22 5.85 -10.34
C HIS A 11 17.13 5.49 -8.83
N PRO A 12 18.01 6.06 -7.97
CA PRO A 12 18.09 5.72 -6.55
C PRO A 12 16.81 6.01 -5.75
N ALA A 13 15.97 6.95 -6.22
CA ALA A 13 14.66 7.23 -5.61
C ALA A 13 13.60 6.14 -5.91
N LEU A 14 13.74 5.40 -7.02
CA LEU A 14 12.85 4.30 -7.41
C LEU A 14 13.18 3.01 -6.64
N ALA A 15 14.44 2.81 -6.26
CA ALA A 15 14.90 1.58 -5.62
C ALA A 15 14.27 1.36 -4.23
N ALA A 16 14.06 2.42 -3.45
CA ALA A 16 13.68 2.29 -2.04
C ALA A 16 12.22 1.84 -1.81
N TRP A 17 11.28 2.25 -2.67
CA TRP A 17 9.87 1.89 -2.51
C TRP A 17 9.58 0.50 -3.12
N VAL A 18 10.24 0.14 -4.24
CA VAL A 18 10.24 -1.24 -4.77
C VAL A 18 10.81 -2.17 -3.73
N GLN A 19 11.83 -1.75 -2.99
CA GLN A 19 12.39 -2.54 -1.88
C GLN A 19 11.36 -2.74 -0.76
N ALA A 20 10.55 -1.72 -0.41
CA ALA A 20 9.49 -1.86 0.58
C ALA A 20 8.38 -2.82 0.10
N VAL A 21 7.94 -2.72 -1.15
CA VAL A 21 6.96 -3.63 -1.74
C VAL A 21 7.52 -5.04 -1.91
N ALA A 22 8.79 -5.18 -2.32
CA ALA A 22 9.48 -6.47 -2.39
C ALA A 22 9.61 -7.10 -1.00
N ILE A 23 9.78 -6.31 0.07
CA ILE A 23 9.73 -6.80 1.44
C ILE A 23 8.31 -7.26 1.80
N ILE A 24 7.27 -6.51 1.43
CA ILE A 24 5.86 -6.92 1.65
C ILE A 24 5.55 -8.23 0.91
N VAL A 25 5.92 -8.32 -0.36
CA VAL A 25 5.75 -9.51 -1.20
C VAL A 25 6.62 -10.66 -0.69
N ALA A 26 7.82 -10.40 -0.18
CA ALA A 26 8.66 -11.41 0.47
C ALA A 26 8.04 -11.89 1.78
N ILE A 27 7.46 -11.01 2.60
CA ILE A 27 6.76 -11.36 3.84
C ILE A 27 5.51 -12.18 3.51
N ALA A 28 4.70 -11.75 2.54
CA ALA A 28 3.53 -12.49 2.05
C ALA A 28 3.91 -13.83 1.39
N GLY A 29 5.04 -13.88 0.67
CA GLY A 29 5.60 -15.09 0.09
C GLY A 29 6.15 -16.06 1.14
N THR A 30 6.76 -15.55 2.20
CA THR A 30 7.18 -16.33 3.37
C THR A 30 5.96 -16.90 4.10
N TRP A 31 4.84 -16.18 4.11
CA TRP A 31 3.55 -16.64 4.63
C TRP A 31 2.95 -17.78 3.77
N LEU A 32 3.01 -17.65 2.44
CA LEU A 32 2.60 -18.70 1.49
C LEU A 32 3.47 -19.96 1.62
N ALA A 33 4.78 -19.80 1.86
CA ALA A 33 5.71 -20.89 2.09
C ALA A 33 5.52 -21.56 3.47
N GLY A 34 5.19 -20.76 4.51
CA GLY A 34 4.85 -21.27 5.84
C GLY A 34 3.54 -22.07 5.87
N TRP A 35 2.57 -21.69 5.02
CA TRP A 35 1.31 -22.41 4.81
C TRP A 35 1.51 -23.86 4.31
N LEU A 36 2.54 -24.11 3.51
CA LEU A 36 2.91 -25.46 3.07
C LEU A 36 3.59 -26.30 4.17
N LEU A 37 4.10 -25.67 5.23
CA LEU A 37 5.04 -26.33 6.16
C LEU A 37 4.50 -26.66 7.56
N GLN A 38 3.46 -26.02 8.10
CA GLN A 38 3.23 -26.11 9.56
C GLN A 38 1.81 -26.47 9.99
N ARG A 39 1.67 -27.72 10.43
CA ARG A 39 0.49 -28.27 11.13
C ARG A 39 0.61 -28.20 12.67
N THR A 40 1.65 -27.59 13.24
CA THR A 40 2.06 -27.86 14.64
C THR A 40 2.20 -26.67 15.61
N GLU A 41 2.09 -25.39 15.24
CA GLU A 41 2.39 -24.26 16.18
C GLU A 41 1.39 -23.08 16.17
N ARG A 42 0.12 -23.35 16.48
CA ARG A 42 -1.00 -22.38 16.39
C ARG A 42 -0.89 -21.08 17.22
N ARG A 43 -0.05 -21.02 18.26
CA ARG A 43 0.12 -19.81 19.11
C ARG A 43 1.20 -18.85 18.60
N MET A 44 2.31 -19.38 18.06
CA MET A 44 3.33 -18.54 17.41
C MET A 44 2.80 -17.98 16.09
N GLU A 45 1.99 -18.76 15.38
CA GLU A 45 1.36 -18.38 14.12
C GLU A 45 0.48 -17.13 14.24
N ARG A 46 -0.34 -17.04 15.30
CA ARG A 46 -1.24 -15.88 15.53
C ARG A 46 -0.50 -14.57 15.77
N ARG A 47 0.55 -14.59 16.61
CA ARG A 47 1.39 -13.41 16.86
C ARG A 47 2.19 -13.01 15.63
N THR A 48 2.67 -13.99 14.87
CA THR A 48 3.41 -13.74 13.63
C THR A 48 2.51 -13.12 12.57
N LEU A 49 1.27 -13.59 12.46
CA LEU A 49 0.26 -13.04 11.56
C LEU A 49 -0.14 -11.61 11.96
N ALA A 50 -0.40 -11.36 13.24
CA ALA A 50 -0.72 -10.03 13.75
C ALA A 50 0.43 -9.02 13.45
N LYS A 51 1.69 -9.43 13.65
CA LYS A 51 2.86 -8.61 13.29
C LYS A 51 2.96 -8.35 11.79
N ALA A 52 2.78 -9.38 10.96
CA ALA A 52 2.80 -9.21 9.51
C ALA A 52 1.73 -8.22 9.02
N VAL A 53 0.52 -8.27 9.60
CA VAL A 53 -0.55 -7.31 9.31
C VAL A 53 -0.15 -5.88 9.70
N SER A 54 0.53 -5.70 10.84
CA SER A 54 1.07 -4.39 11.24
C SER A 54 2.10 -3.85 10.26
N GLU A 55 3.06 -4.68 9.83
CA GLU A 55 4.09 -4.29 8.86
C GLU A 55 3.46 -3.92 7.50
N ILE A 56 2.46 -4.69 7.05
CA ILE A 56 1.71 -4.37 5.82
C ILE A 56 0.99 -3.02 5.96
N ALA A 57 0.37 -2.75 7.10
CA ALA A 57 -0.33 -1.49 7.34
C ALA A 57 0.63 -0.28 7.36
N MET A 58 1.76 -0.39 8.05
CA MET A 58 2.79 0.67 8.08
C MET A 58 3.39 0.91 6.69
N ALA A 59 3.65 -0.15 5.93
CA ALA A 59 4.15 -0.03 4.57
C ALA A 59 3.11 0.58 3.62
N ALA A 60 1.83 0.25 3.82
CA ALA A 60 0.72 0.87 3.09
C ALA A 60 0.67 2.38 3.34
N GLU A 61 0.72 2.80 4.60
CA GLU A 61 0.78 4.22 4.97
C GLU A 61 1.94 4.95 4.30
N GLU A 62 3.16 4.38 4.38
CA GLU A 62 4.35 4.97 3.79
C GLU A 62 4.23 5.10 2.26
N LEU A 63 3.69 4.09 1.59
CA LEU A 63 3.46 4.13 0.14
C LEU A 63 2.47 5.24 -0.20
N VAL A 64 1.33 5.32 0.50
CA VAL A 64 0.32 6.37 0.27
C VAL A 64 0.94 7.75 0.47
N ARG A 65 1.66 7.96 1.58
CA ARG A 65 2.33 9.22 1.89
C ARG A 65 3.25 9.68 0.76
N ARG A 66 4.04 8.76 0.21
CA ARG A 66 4.93 9.04 -0.93
C ARG A 66 4.15 9.37 -2.20
N VAL A 67 3.13 8.58 -2.51
CA VAL A 67 2.29 8.81 -3.69
C VAL A 67 1.68 10.21 -3.68
N ILE A 68 1.12 10.69 -2.56
CA ILE A 68 0.58 12.07 -2.54
C ILE A 68 1.70 13.11 -2.64
N SER A 69 2.88 12.85 -2.05
CA SER A 69 4.03 13.76 -2.17
C SER A 69 4.54 13.90 -3.61
N GLU A 70 4.33 12.89 -4.44
CA GLU A 70 4.69 12.92 -5.86
C GLU A 70 3.67 13.66 -6.73
N LEU A 71 2.48 13.96 -6.20
CA LEU A 71 1.37 14.61 -6.89
C LEU A 71 1.05 16.00 -6.28
N PRO A 72 2.01 16.93 -6.18
CA PRO A 72 1.77 18.22 -5.52
C PRO A 72 0.83 19.14 -6.29
N ASP A 73 0.75 18.98 -7.61
CA ASP A 73 0.01 19.85 -8.49
C ASP A 73 -0.55 19.13 -9.73
N LYS A 74 -1.38 19.85 -10.48
CA LYS A 74 -1.98 19.35 -11.73
C LYS A 74 -0.91 19.01 -12.78
N GLN A 75 0.22 19.72 -12.80
CA GLN A 75 1.28 19.47 -13.77
C GLN A 75 1.93 18.11 -13.52
N ALA A 76 2.13 17.72 -12.26
CA ALA A 76 2.63 16.41 -11.89
C ALA A 76 1.70 15.29 -12.36
N VAL A 77 0.39 15.41 -12.15
CA VAL A 77 -0.60 14.44 -12.66
C VAL A 77 -0.56 14.37 -14.19
N SER A 78 -0.49 15.52 -14.86
CA SER A 78 -0.41 15.58 -16.32
C SER A 78 0.86 14.94 -16.86
N ALA A 79 2.01 15.22 -16.26
CA ALA A 79 3.31 14.66 -16.66
C ALA A 79 3.34 13.13 -16.47
N ILE A 80 2.65 12.62 -15.44
CA ILE A 80 2.47 11.18 -15.25
C ILE A 80 1.59 10.60 -16.35
N ALA A 81 0.46 11.25 -16.65
CA ALA A 81 -0.48 10.78 -17.66
C ALA A 81 0.10 10.80 -19.09
N THR A 82 1.00 11.75 -19.41
CA THR A 82 1.69 11.81 -20.70
C THR A 82 2.93 10.91 -20.77
N GLY A 83 3.31 10.28 -19.66
CA GLY A 83 4.51 9.44 -19.57
C GLY A 83 5.83 10.22 -19.48
N GLU A 84 5.78 11.55 -19.32
CA GLU A 84 6.94 12.40 -19.06
C GLU A 84 7.55 12.14 -17.69
N ARG A 85 6.71 11.75 -16.72
CA ARG A 85 7.12 11.36 -15.38
C ARG A 85 6.71 9.91 -15.12
N SER A 86 7.69 9.08 -14.76
CA SER A 86 7.41 7.71 -14.31
C SER A 86 6.68 7.75 -12.96
N PHE A 87 5.61 6.97 -12.86
CA PHE A 87 4.84 6.76 -11.65
C PHE A 87 4.39 5.31 -11.62
N ASP A 88 4.78 4.58 -10.59
CA ASP A 88 4.50 3.15 -10.53
C ASP A 88 3.17 2.89 -9.81
N ILE A 89 2.10 2.95 -10.59
CA ILE A 89 0.76 2.61 -10.09
C ILE A 89 0.65 1.11 -9.71
N ARG A 90 1.51 0.24 -10.26
CA ARG A 90 1.49 -1.20 -9.95
C ARG A 90 1.87 -1.48 -8.51
N ALA A 91 2.67 -0.60 -7.90
CA ALA A 91 2.96 -0.65 -6.47
C ALA A 91 1.69 -0.71 -5.61
N ILE A 92 0.69 0.08 -5.99
CA ILE A 92 -0.60 0.16 -5.30
C ILE A 92 -1.43 -1.09 -5.59
N ASP A 93 -1.40 -1.60 -6.83
CA ASP A 93 -2.06 -2.86 -7.21
C ASP A 93 -1.49 -4.05 -6.42
N GLU A 94 -0.16 -4.15 -6.31
CA GLU A 94 0.53 -5.20 -5.57
C GLU A 94 0.23 -5.12 -4.07
N LEU A 95 0.19 -3.92 -3.51
CA LEU A 95 -0.22 -3.71 -2.12
C LEU A 95 -1.68 -4.11 -1.88
N GLU A 96 -2.58 -3.71 -2.78
CA GLU A 96 -3.99 -4.11 -2.71
C GLU A 96 -4.12 -5.64 -2.72
N ALA A 97 -3.42 -6.31 -3.65
CA ALA A 97 -3.41 -7.77 -3.76
C ALA A 97 -2.86 -8.44 -2.49
N ALA A 98 -1.77 -7.90 -1.92
CA ALA A 98 -1.17 -8.41 -0.69
C ALA A 98 -2.15 -8.31 0.50
N ILE A 99 -2.83 -7.18 0.66
CA ILE A 99 -3.83 -7.00 1.71
C ILE A 99 -5.03 -7.92 1.48
N ALA A 100 -5.49 -8.05 0.23
CA ALA A 100 -6.60 -8.93 -0.13
C ALA A 100 -6.30 -10.43 0.09
N ALA A 101 -5.02 -10.82 0.05
CA ALA A 101 -4.60 -12.19 0.33
C ALA A 101 -4.62 -12.54 1.83
N ILE A 102 -4.78 -11.57 2.73
CA ILE A 102 -4.86 -11.80 4.17
C ILE A 102 -6.12 -12.61 4.48
N GLN A 103 -5.93 -13.82 5.01
CA GLN A 103 -7.03 -14.67 5.45
C GLN A 103 -7.66 -14.13 6.74
N LEU A 104 -8.73 -13.33 6.59
CA LEU A 104 -9.38 -12.64 7.70
C LEU A 104 -9.83 -13.58 8.83
N HIS A 105 -10.20 -14.82 8.51
CA HIS A 105 -10.63 -15.82 9.50
C HIS A 105 -9.51 -16.30 10.43
N ASN A 106 -8.24 -16.04 10.08
CA ASN A 106 -7.08 -16.36 10.92
C ASN A 106 -6.66 -15.19 11.83
N LEU A 107 -7.29 -14.02 11.68
CA LEU A 107 -7.05 -12.88 12.56
C LEU A 107 -7.61 -13.17 13.95
N SER A 108 -6.83 -12.81 14.97
CA SER A 108 -7.10 -13.24 16.34
C SER A 108 -8.24 -12.49 17.00
N THR A 109 -8.58 -11.29 16.50
CA THR A 109 -9.57 -10.40 17.10
C THR A 109 -10.50 -9.80 16.03
N PRO A 110 -11.80 -9.60 16.33
CA PRO A 110 -12.73 -8.92 15.42
C PRO A 110 -12.30 -7.51 15.05
N GLU A 111 -11.60 -6.80 15.94
CA GLU A 111 -11.09 -5.46 15.72
C GLU A 111 -10.03 -5.46 14.60
N LEU A 112 -9.09 -6.42 14.64
CA LEU A 112 -8.06 -6.56 13.61
C LEU A 112 -8.69 -6.92 12.25
N VAL A 113 -9.75 -7.73 12.23
CA VAL A 113 -10.51 -8.02 11.01
C VAL A 113 -11.11 -6.75 10.41
N ARG A 114 -11.76 -5.92 11.24
CA ARG A 114 -12.34 -4.65 10.79
C ARG A 114 -11.27 -3.70 10.26
N ASP A 115 -10.15 -3.59 10.95
CA ASP A 115 -9.05 -2.72 10.55
C ASP A 115 -8.44 -3.15 9.20
N VAL A 116 -8.24 -4.45 8.96
CA VAL A 116 -7.75 -4.96 7.67
C VAL A 116 -8.76 -4.72 6.54
N ILE A 117 -10.05 -4.94 6.79
CA ILE A 117 -11.09 -4.63 5.79
C ILE A 117 -11.09 -3.14 5.46
N ALA A 118 -11.00 -2.28 6.48
CA ALA A 118 -10.96 -0.84 6.29
C ALA A 118 -9.71 -0.41 5.52
N LEU A 119 -8.55 -1.00 5.82
CA LEU A 119 -7.30 -0.74 5.10
C LEU A 119 -7.45 -1.08 3.61
N LEU A 120 -7.96 -2.28 3.29
CA LEU A 120 -8.17 -2.72 1.92
C LEU A 120 -9.12 -1.78 1.15
N ALA A 121 -10.22 -1.36 1.79
CA ALA A 121 -11.19 -0.45 1.18
C ALA A 121 -10.56 0.92 0.85
N ASN A 122 -9.73 1.46 1.75
CA ASN A 122 -9.09 2.76 1.54
C ASN A 122 -7.97 2.69 0.49
N ILE A 123 -7.23 1.58 0.40
CA ILE A 123 -6.24 1.36 -0.66
C ILE A 123 -6.92 1.24 -2.03
N ARG A 124 -8.06 0.55 -2.12
CA ARG A 124 -8.88 0.51 -3.34
C ARG A 124 -9.36 1.89 -3.76
N GLN A 125 -9.90 2.65 -2.81
CA GLN A 125 -10.35 4.01 -3.06
C GLN A 125 -9.20 4.88 -3.57
N LEU A 126 -8.01 4.80 -2.95
CA LEU A 126 -6.82 5.51 -3.41
C LEU A 126 -6.49 5.16 -4.87
N ARG A 127 -6.41 3.86 -5.18
CA ARG A 127 -6.12 3.35 -6.53
C ARG A 127 -7.12 3.90 -7.56
N GLU A 128 -8.40 3.84 -7.24
CA GLU A 128 -9.48 4.33 -8.11
C GLU A 128 -9.40 5.84 -8.34
N GLN A 129 -9.14 6.62 -7.29
CA GLN A 129 -8.97 8.08 -7.40
C GLN A 129 -7.77 8.44 -8.27
N LEU A 130 -6.64 7.74 -8.09
CA LEU A 130 -5.45 7.94 -8.91
C LEU A 130 -5.69 7.58 -10.38
N ALA A 131 -6.28 6.41 -10.63
CA ALA A 131 -6.62 5.96 -11.99
C ALA A 131 -7.56 6.96 -12.69
N ASN A 132 -8.58 7.44 -11.97
CA ASN A 132 -9.51 8.44 -12.48
C ASN A 132 -8.81 9.78 -12.77
N ALA A 133 -7.96 10.26 -11.86
CA ALA A 133 -7.22 11.50 -12.05
C ALA A 133 -6.27 11.43 -13.26
N ILE A 134 -5.54 10.33 -13.41
CA ILE A 134 -4.66 10.09 -14.58
C ILE A 134 -5.48 10.03 -15.87
N ALA A 135 -6.61 9.31 -15.89
CA ALA A 135 -7.45 9.18 -17.08
C ALA A 135 -8.15 10.50 -17.48
N THR A 136 -8.52 11.32 -16.50
CA THR A 136 -9.32 12.54 -16.70
C THR A 136 -8.52 13.84 -16.54
N HIS A 137 -7.19 13.77 -16.42
CA HIS A 137 -6.30 14.91 -16.15
C HIS A 137 -6.54 16.12 -17.08
N HIS A 138 -6.83 15.87 -18.37
CA HIS A 138 -7.09 16.90 -19.38
C HIS A 138 -8.39 17.68 -19.13
N ARG A 139 -9.34 17.11 -18.36
CA ARG A 139 -10.64 17.71 -18.01
C ARG A 139 -10.65 18.30 -16.61
N MET A 140 -9.63 18.04 -15.78
CA MET A 140 -9.56 18.57 -14.42
C MET A 140 -9.26 20.06 -14.47
N ASP A 141 -10.19 20.89 -14.02
CA ASP A 141 -9.90 22.28 -13.69
C ASP A 141 -9.25 22.39 -12.30
N ALA A 142 -8.95 23.61 -11.85
CA ALA A 142 -8.31 23.85 -10.56
C ALA A 142 -9.18 23.39 -9.37
N ALA A 143 -10.51 23.47 -9.47
CA ALA A 143 -11.43 23.07 -8.41
C ALA A 143 -11.48 21.55 -8.27
N HIS A 144 -11.63 20.84 -9.40
CA HIS A 144 -11.59 19.37 -9.43
C HIS A 144 -10.25 18.82 -8.93
N PHE A 145 -9.15 19.49 -9.22
CA PHE A 145 -7.84 19.11 -8.70
C PHE A 145 -7.72 19.32 -7.18
N SER A 146 -8.24 20.43 -6.65
CA SER A 146 -8.27 20.66 -5.21
C SER A 146 -9.11 19.61 -4.48
N GLU A 147 -10.26 19.21 -5.04
CA GLU A 147 -11.11 18.16 -4.48
C GLU A 147 -10.44 16.79 -4.52
N PHE A 148 -9.72 16.49 -5.60
CA PHE A 148 -8.89 15.29 -5.69
C PHE A 148 -7.81 15.25 -4.59
N LEU A 149 -7.04 16.32 -4.41
CA LEU A 149 -6.01 16.38 -3.36
C LEU A 149 -6.59 16.30 -1.94
N ASP A 150 -7.71 16.96 -1.70
CA ASP A 150 -8.42 16.87 -0.41
C ASP A 150 -8.89 15.43 -0.16
N THR A 151 -9.41 14.75 -1.18
CA THR A 151 -9.79 13.33 -1.11
C THR A 151 -8.59 12.45 -0.80
N LEU A 152 -7.46 12.62 -1.49
CA LEU A 152 -6.23 11.87 -1.22
C LEU A 152 -5.72 12.10 0.21
N THR A 153 -5.76 13.34 0.68
CA THR A 153 -5.33 13.71 2.04
C THR A 153 -6.22 13.04 3.10
N LYS A 154 -7.54 13.01 2.88
CA LYS A 154 -8.49 12.32 3.76
C LYS A 154 -8.25 10.82 3.78
N VAL A 155 -8.03 10.20 2.62
CA VAL A 155 -7.70 8.76 2.52
C VAL A 155 -6.41 8.44 3.26
N HIS A 156 -5.37 9.25 3.09
CA HIS A 156 -4.11 9.08 3.83
C HIS A 156 -4.32 9.18 5.35
N ALA A 157 -5.05 10.19 5.82
CA ALA A 157 -5.34 10.34 7.25
C ALA A 157 -6.09 9.13 7.82
N VAL A 158 -7.02 8.56 7.05
CA VAL A 158 -7.75 7.33 7.44
C VAL A 158 -6.80 6.13 7.48
N ILE A 159 -5.92 5.97 6.49
CA ILE A 159 -4.93 4.88 6.45
C ILE A 159 -3.94 4.98 7.60
N THR A 160 -3.43 6.17 7.93
CA THR A 160 -2.60 6.40 9.11
C THR A 160 -3.32 5.97 10.39
N LYS A 161 -4.59 6.38 10.54
CA LYS A 161 -5.39 6.02 11.72
C LYS A 161 -5.57 4.50 11.84
N ILE A 162 -5.86 3.81 10.72
CA ILE A 162 -6.01 2.35 10.68
C ILE A 162 -4.68 1.68 11.02
N SER A 163 -3.57 2.16 10.49
CA SER A 163 -2.23 1.60 10.74
C SER A 163 -1.85 1.72 12.21
N VAL A 164 -2.13 2.86 12.84
CA VAL A 164 -1.96 3.05 14.30
C VAL A 164 -2.87 2.12 15.10
N SER A 165 -4.14 1.94 14.67
CA SER A 165 -5.09 1.01 15.31
C SER A 165 -4.57 -0.42 15.28
N ILE A 166 -4.12 -0.88 14.11
CA ILE A 166 -3.53 -2.22 13.91
C ILE A 166 -2.31 -2.39 14.82
N ALA A 167 -1.36 -1.45 14.80
CA ALA A 167 -0.16 -1.53 15.64
C ALA A 167 -0.51 -1.60 17.14
N THR A 168 -1.53 -0.85 17.57
CA THR A 168 -2.02 -0.86 18.94
C THR A 168 -2.61 -2.22 19.31
N HIS A 169 -3.51 -2.78 18.48
CA HIS A 169 -4.09 -4.11 18.71
C HIS A 169 -3.03 -5.21 18.73
N VAL A 170 -2.04 -5.15 17.84
CA VAL A 170 -0.95 -6.13 17.76
C VAL A 170 -0.07 -6.09 19.01
N SER A 171 0.17 -4.90 19.58
CA SER A 171 0.95 -4.75 20.83
C SER A 171 0.29 -5.39 22.06
N GLN A 172 -1.03 -5.64 22.00
CA GLN A 172 -1.83 -6.21 23.09
C GLN A 172 -1.97 -7.75 23.01
N ILE A 173 -1.44 -8.40 21.96
CA ILE A 173 -1.52 -9.86 21.70
C ILE A 173 -0.22 -10.58 22.08
#